data_AF-A0A2V8QQZ6-F1
#
_entry.id   AF-A0A2V8QQZ6-F1
#
_cell.length_a   1.000
_cell.length_b   1.000
_cell.length_c   1.000
_cell.angle_alpha   90.00
_cell.angle_beta   90.00
_cell.angle_gamma   90.00
#
_symmetry.space_group_name_H-M   'P 1'
#
loop_
_entity.id
_entity.type
_entity.pdbx_description
1 polymer ?
#
loop_
_entity_poly.entity_id
_entity_poly.type
_entity_poly.pdbx_seq_one_letter_code
_entity_poly.pdbx_strand_id
1 'polypeptide(L)'
;MHAKSLRISAVSILLSAQLALCLPHARASEPLRRDNAGGPPHKLAVSQKTGRGRPLWPGSRFTEAERKRAIRRGLRFIYRTALDRDNFDKYGSDYLWCFYTVGAGVSDRGLRRLAHQMGVERARLWRRTHRALTAQASADEVVDFAFGSDAADSLGLRDDALKGQIRRAASRFDARDLLLFDPTNEPPPADVPEACEFDKTTNARGAKVCRRCGRPLKMRTRYDVWYDALITTYVGDRYGVRLGATYGDVLKWLPALRPYRGSQGGANAEFYDTVYSITHVVYTLNEYGQYRLPARLLPREFEFLKANLREAVAEGDADMLGEFMDSLRALGLTDADALIRAGTEYLLAHQNADGRWGDARERDVYLRYHPTWGGVAALSNYAWRGTGPSPAKLRLLLALNQASARAEY
;
A
#
# COMPACT_ATOMS: atom_id res chain seq x y z
N MET A 1 -20.34 22.45 19.51
CA MET A 1 -19.52 22.76 18.32
C MET A 1 -19.28 21.46 17.58
N HIS A 2 -20.10 21.20 16.55
CA HIS A 2 -20.15 19.91 15.85
C HIS A 2 -19.10 19.85 14.75
N ALA A 3 -18.05 19.05 14.95
CA ALA A 3 -17.17 18.62 13.88
C ALA A 3 -17.98 17.71 12.94
N LYS A 4 -18.20 18.15 11.70
CA LYS A 4 -18.77 17.32 10.64
C LYS A 4 -17.74 16.24 10.32
N SER A 5 -18.03 15.00 10.69
CA SER A 5 -17.30 13.81 10.26
C SER A 5 -17.29 13.79 8.73
N LEU A 6 -16.14 14.12 8.14
CA LEU A 6 -15.90 13.94 6.73
C LEU A 6 -15.81 12.43 6.49
N ARG A 7 -16.62 11.91 5.57
CA ARG A 7 -16.43 10.57 5.02
C ARG A 7 -15.08 10.51 4.33
N ILE A 8 -14.13 9.96 5.04
CA ILE A 8 -12.80 9.59 4.58
C ILE A 8 -12.66 8.17 5.04
N SER A 9 -12.98 7.21 4.17
CA SER A 9 -12.49 5.85 4.35
C SER A 9 -10.98 5.96 4.51
N ALA A 10 -10.47 5.59 5.68
CA ALA A 10 -9.06 5.67 6.05
C ALA A 10 -8.14 4.79 5.16
N VAL A 11 -8.68 4.17 4.11
CA VAL A 11 -7.99 3.21 3.23
C VAL A 11 -8.12 3.57 1.74
N SER A 12 -8.89 4.60 1.35
CA SER A 12 -9.19 4.86 -0.07
C SER A 12 -9.27 6.36 -0.41
N ILE A 13 -8.20 7.10 -0.11
CA ILE A 13 -7.93 8.37 -0.81
C ILE A 13 -6.79 8.16 -1.79
N LEU A 14 -7.11 7.55 -2.92
CA LEU A 14 -6.34 7.65 -4.14
C LEU A 14 -7.32 7.96 -5.27
N LEU A 15 -7.62 9.25 -5.48
CA LEU A 15 -7.63 9.86 -6.82
C LEU A 15 -7.87 11.38 -6.76
N SER A 16 -7.30 12.02 -7.79
CA SER A 16 -7.68 13.30 -8.42
C SER A 16 -6.61 14.39 -8.36
N ALA A 17 -5.54 14.23 -9.14
CA ALA A 17 -5.04 15.27 -10.06
C ALA A 17 -3.81 14.77 -10.84
N GLN A 18 -3.96 14.51 -12.14
CA GLN A 18 -2.96 14.90 -13.14
C GLN A 18 -3.48 14.63 -14.56
N LEU A 19 -4.17 15.63 -15.11
CA LEU A 19 -4.31 15.81 -16.55
C LEU A 19 -4.23 17.32 -16.82
N ALA A 20 -3.02 17.81 -17.10
CA ALA A 20 -2.80 19.02 -17.88
C ALA A 20 -1.32 19.13 -18.32
N LEU A 21 -1.12 18.86 -19.62
CA LEU A 21 -0.20 19.57 -20.53
C LEU A 21 1.31 19.43 -20.31
N CYS A 22 1.97 18.72 -21.24
CA CYS A 22 3.14 19.26 -21.96
C CYS A 22 3.38 18.47 -23.26
N LEU A 23 3.12 19.13 -24.40
CA LEU A 23 3.61 18.75 -25.73
C LEU A 23 5.14 18.92 -25.81
N PRO A 24 5.81 18.24 -26.76
CA PRO A 24 7.27 18.07 -26.75
C PRO A 24 8.00 19.29 -27.33
N HIS A 25 9.09 19.69 -26.68
CA HIS A 25 10.12 20.50 -27.32
C HIS A 25 11.21 19.61 -27.88
N ALA A 26 11.15 19.45 -29.21
CA ALA A 26 12.25 19.02 -30.03
C ALA A 26 13.38 20.07 -29.98
N ARG A 27 14.60 19.62 -29.69
CA ARG A 27 15.80 20.28 -30.21
C ARG A 27 16.74 19.24 -30.79
N ALA A 28 16.99 19.41 -32.07
CA ALA A 28 17.93 18.68 -32.88
C ALA A 28 19.38 18.94 -32.43
N SER A 29 20.20 17.89 -32.45
CA SER A 29 21.65 18.00 -32.68
C SER A 29 22.13 16.67 -33.28
N GLU A 30 22.52 16.72 -34.55
CA GLU A 30 23.28 15.71 -35.28
C GLU A 30 24.51 16.44 -35.90
N PRO A 31 25.56 15.75 -36.40
CA PRO A 31 25.95 14.35 -36.21
C PRO A 31 27.47 14.15 -35.90
N LEU A 32 27.78 12.88 -35.69
CA LEU A 32 29.07 12.18 -35.51
C LEU A 32 30.16 12.40 -36.59
N ARG A 33 31.43 12.19 -36.16
CA ARG A 33 32.53 11.33 -36.72
C ARG A 33 33.91 12.02 -36.53
N ARG A 34 35.04 11.35 -36.24
CA ARG A 34 35.51 9.97 -36.47
C ARG A 34 36.85 9.70 -35.70
N ASP A 35 37.07 8.43 -35.35
CA ASP A 35 38.33 7.63 -35.39
C ASP A 35 39.53 8.01 -34.46
N ASN A 36 40.35 7.11 -33.90
CA ASN A 36 40.47 5.64 -33.92
C ASN A 36 41.47 5.16 -32.83
N ALA A 37 41.33 3.89 -32.43
CA ALA A 37 42.36 2.87 -32.13
C ALA A 37 43.36 3.00 -30.93
N GLY A 38 43.44 1.90 -30.15
CA GLY A 38 44.58 1.54 -29.29
C GLY A 38 44.22 0.52 -28.20
N GLY A 39 44.53 -0.76 -28.42
CA GLY A 39 44.27 -1.90 -27.51
C GLY A 39 45.13 -1.97 -26.22
N PRO A 40 44.96 -3.03 -25.42
CA PRO A 40 45.05 -3.02 -23.95
C PRO A 40 46.44 -3.41 -23.40
N PRO A 41 46.67 -3.30 -22.07
CA PRO A 41 46.61 -4.54 -21.29
C PRO A 41 46.07 -4.41 -19.85
N HIS A 42 45.67 -5.57 -19.33
CA HIS A 42 45.38 -5.92 -17.94
C HIS A 42 46.06 -5.04 -16.87
N LYS A 43 45.24 -4.39 -16.03
CA LYS A 43 45.61 -4.08 -14.65
C LYS A 43 44.49 -4.44 -13.70
N LEU A 44 44.86 -5.32 -12.78
CA LEU A 44 44.20 -5.72 -11.54
C LEU A 44 43.35 -4.58 -10.97
N ALA A 45 42.08 -4.87 -10.74
CA ALA A 45 41.18 -4.03 -9.97
C ALA A 45 41.69 -3.96 -8.53
N VAL A 46 42.59 -3.03 -8.28
CA VAL A 46 42.86 -2.51 -6.95
C VAL A 46 41.55 -1.92 -6.47
N SER A 47 40.92 -2.63 -5.53
CA SER A 47 39.80 -2.13 -4.75
C SER A 47 40.25 -0.84 -4.07
N GLN A 48 39.98 0.29 -4.72
CA GLN A 48 39.96 1.58 -4.05
C GLN A 48 38.86 1.49 -3.01
N LYS A 49 39.25 1.24 -1.77
CA LYS A 49 38.46 1.53 -0.57
C LYS A 49 38.18 3.04 -0.54
N THR A 50 37.29 3.50 -1.40
CA THR A 50 36.58 4.75 -1.15
C THR A 50 35.81 4.52 0.15
N GLY A 51 35.87 5.46 1.09
CA GLY A 51 35.15 5.38 2.38
C GLY A 51 33.62 5.35 2.26
N ARG A 52 33.06 4.92 1.12
CA ARG A 52 31.65 4.97 0.75
C ARG A 52 30.81 3.79 1.28
N GLY A 53 31.44 2.79 1.91
CA GLY A 53 30.75 1.60 2.42
C GLY A 53 30.57 0.50 1.36
N ARG A 54 29.93 -0.61 1.73
CA ARG A 54 29.74 -1.77 0.85
C ARG A 54 28.70 -1.47 -0.23
N PRO A 55 29.01 -1.63 -1.55
CA PRO A 55 28.03 -1.43 -2.60
C PRO A 55 26.88 -2.45 -2.49
N LEU A 56 25.68 -2.08 -2.95
CA LEU A 56 24.50 -2.97 -2.88
C LEU A 56 24.68 -4.26 -3.70
N TRP A 57 25.35 -4.16 -4.84
CA TRP A 57 25.79 -5.25 -5.71
C TRP A 57 27.02 -4.79 -6.51
N PRO A 58 27.79 -5.69 -7.15
CA PRO A 58 28.92 -5.29 -7.99
C PRO A 58 28.48 -4.28 -9.07
N GLY A 59 29.16 -3.13 -9.11
CA GLY A 59 28.84 -2.04 -10.05
C GLY A 59 27.70 -1.11 -9.61
N SER A 60 27.04 -1.34 -8.47
CA SER A 60 26.00 -0.43 -7.97
C SER A 60 26.58 0.96 -7.67
N ARG A 61 25.83 2.00 -8.04
CA ARG A 61 26.14 3.39 -7.71
C ARG A 61 25.92 3.71 -6.23
N PHE A 62 25.12 2.89 -5.54
CA PHE A 62 24.71 3.11 -4.17
C PHE A 62 25.28 2.04 -3.22
N THR A 63 25.38 2.40 -1.94
CA THR A 63 25.88 1.51 -0.88
C THR A 63 24.81 1.09 0.11
N GLU A 64 25.06 -0.01 0.84
CA GLU A 64 24.20 -0.48 1.92
C GLU A 64 23.97 0.61 2.98
N ALA A 65 24.98 1.44 3.25
CA ALA A 65 24.89 2.54 4.20
C ALA A 65 23.95 3.65 3.68
N GLU A 66 23.97 3.93 2.38
CA GLU A 66 23.09 4.89 1.75
C GLU A 66 21.64 4.42 1.76
N ARG A 67 21.39 3.15 1.43
CA ARG A 67 20.06 2.54 1.53
C ARG A 67 19.52 2.59 2.96
N LYS A 68 20.33 2.20 3.96
CA LYS A 68 19.93 2.31 5.38
C LYS A 68 19.63 3.75 5.80
N ARG A 69 20.42 4.72 5.34
CA ARG A 69 20.18 6.15 5.61
C ARG A 69 18.87 6.62 4.98
N ALA A 70 18.62 6.25 3.72
CA ALA A 70 17.41 6.62 3.01
C ALA A 70 16.15 6.10 3.73
N ILE A 71 16.13 4.82 4.10
CA ILE A 71 15.02 4.21 4.83
C ILE A 71 14.76 4.94 6.16
N ARG A 72 15.81 5.23 6.94
CA ARG A 72 15.68 5.95 8.22
C ARG A 72 15.15 7.37 8.04
N ARG A 73 15.54 8.06 6.96
CA ARG A 73 15.03 9.40 6.63
C ARG A 73 13.54 9.36 6.30
N GLY A 74 13.10 8.37 5.51
CA GLY A 74 11.69 8.14 5.21
C GLY A 74 10.86 7.87 6.46
N LEU A 75 11.28 6.93 7.30
CA LEU A 75 10.57 6.63 8.54
C LEU A 75 10.50 7.85 9.49
N ARG A 76 11.56 8.65 9.58
CA ARG A 76 11.55 9.91 10.35
C ARG A 76 10.65 10.99 9.75
N PHE A 77 10.50 11.02 8.43
CA PHE A 77 9.53 11.90 7.78
C PHE A 77 8.11 11.53 8.19
N ILE A 78 7.73 10.25 8.04
CA ILE A 78 6.40 9.74 8.45
C ILE A 78 6.15 10.02 9.92
N TYR A 79 7.15 9.82 10.78
CA TYR A 79 7.02 10.13 12.19
C TYR A 79 6.74 11.60 12.47
N ARG A 80 7.45 12.52 11.80
CA ARG A 80 7.21 13.95 11.96
C ARG A 80 5.80 14.36 11.55
N THR A 81 5.25 13.76 10.48
CA THR A 81 3.88 14.06 10.07
C THR A 81 2.85 13.47 11.04
N ALA A 82 3.14 12.32 11.67
CA ALA A 82 2.33 11.73 12.74
C ALA A 82 2.40 12.47 14.10
N LEU A 83 3.37 13.38 14.27
CA LEU A 83 3.44 14.25 15.45
C LEU A 83 2.49 15.45 15.34
N ASP A 84 2.15 15.84 14.11
CA ASP A 84 1.17 16.89 13.87
C ASP A 84 -0.23 16.41 14.25
N ARG A 85 -0.96 17.23 15.01
CA ARG A 85 -2.24 16.85 15.60
C ARG A 85 -3.30 16.63 14.53
N ASP A 86 -3.45 17.55 13.58
CA ASP A 86 -4.51 17.49 12.57
C ASP A 86 -4.30 16.29 11.64
N ASN A 87 -3.04 16.02 11.29
CA ASN A 87 -2.68 14.82 10.53
C ASN A 87 -2.98 13.54 11.32
N PHE A 88 -2.66 13.50 12.62
CA PHE A 88 -2.87 12.31 13.45
C PHE A 88 -4.34 12.08 13.78
N ASP A 89 -5.13 13.14 13.97
CA ASP A 89 -6.58 13.05 14.18
C ASP A 89 -7.28 12.51 12.92
N LYS A 90 -6.72 12.78 11.73
CA LYS A 90 -7.26 12.32 10.44
C LYS A 90 -6.78 10.94 10.00
N TYR A 91 -5.51 10.60 10.27
CA TYR A 91 -4.85 9.40 9.73
C TYR A 91 -4.15 8.56 10.82
N GLY A 92 -4.57 8.71 12.07
CA GLY A 92 -3.90 8.09 13.22
C GLY A 92 -3.81 6.56 13.11
N SER A 93 -4.89 5.90 12.70
CA SER A 93 -4.94 4.46 12.49
C SER A 93 -3.90 3.98 11.47
N ASP A 94 -3.79 4.68 10.35
CA ASP A 94 -2.85 4.36 9.28
C ASP A 94 -1.39 4.56 9.71
N TYR A 95 -1.08 5.66 10.40
CA TYR A 95 0.25 5.85 10.99
C TYR A 95 0.63 4.71 11.95
N LEU A 96 -0.30 4.23 12.77
CA LEU A 96 -0.03 3.10 13.66
C LEU A 96 0.27 1.82 12.87
N TRP A 97 -0.49 1.57 11.81
CA TRP A 97 -0.24 0.45 10.89
C TRP A 97 1.14 0.54 10.24
N CYS A 98 1.55 1.71 9.77
CA CYS A 98 2.89 1.95 9.23
C CYS A 98 3.98 1.56 10.24
N PHE A 99 3.93 2.10 11.46
CA PHE A 99 4.96 1.79 12.47
C PHE A 99 4.94 0.34 12.92
N TYR A 100 3.76 -0.25 13.05
CA TYR A 100 3.61 -1.65 13.42
C TYR A 100 4.22 -2.58 12.35
N THR A 101 3.81 -2.44 11.09
CA THR A 101 4.26 -3.32 9.99
C THR A 101 5.77 -3.23 9.77
N VAL A 102 6.32 -2.01 9.77
CA VAL A 102 7.78 -1.81 9.68
C VAL A 102 8.48 -2.41 10.90
N GLY A 103 7.98 -2.16 12.13
CA GLY A 103 8.56 -2.70 13.36
C GLY A 103 8.55 -4.23 13.46
N ALA A 104 7.51 -4.86 12.90
CA ALA A 104 7.28 -6.30 12.95
C ALA A 104 8.00 -7.07 11.83
N GLY A 105 8.09 -6.50 10.62
CA GLY A 105 8.53 -7.22 9.42
C GLY A 105 10.01 -7.08 9.07
N VAL A 106 10.61 -5.89 9.24
CA VAL A 106 11.96 -5.63 8.69
C VAL A 106 13.06 -6.37 9.47
N SER A 107 14.18 -6.66 8.82
CA SER A 107 15.33 -7.40 9.37
C SER A 107 16.34 -6.52 10.13
N ASP A 108 16.43 -5.23 9.79
CA ASP A 108 17.33 -4.30 10.47
C ASP A 108 16.83 -4.04 11.90
N ARG A 109 17.54 -4.59 12.90
CA ARG A 109 17.16 -4.48 14.31
C ARG A 109 17.08 -3.03 14.80
N GLY A 110 17.88 -2.13 14.26
CA GLY A 110 17.86 -0.71 14.63
C GLY A 110 16.60 -0.02 14.10
N LEU A 111 16.25 -0.30 12.85
CA LEU A 111 15.03 0.20 12.21
C LEU A 111 13.77 -0.34 12.90
N ARG A 112 13.74 -1.64 13.22
CA ARG A 112 12.63 -2.26 13.98
C ARG A 112 12.38 -1.54 15.30
N ARG A 113 13.45 -1.34 16.09
CA ARG A 113 13.35 -0.64 17.39
C ARG A 113 12.87 0.78 17.21
N LEU A 114 13.38 1.50 16.21
CA LEU A 114 12.97 2.87 15.91
C LEU A 114 11.49 2.96 15.56
N ALA A 115 11.01 2.14 14.62
CA ALA A 115 9.61 2.08 14.23
C ALA A 115 8.71 1.69 15.40
N HIS A 116 9.10 0.69 16.18
CA HIS A 116 8.36 0.27 17.36
C HIS A 116 8.27 1.38 18.43
N GLN A 117 9.36 2.12 18.69
CA GLN A 117 9.34 3.24 19.63
C GLN A 117 8.38 4.36 19.18
N MET A 118 8.47 4.75 17.90
CA MET A 118 7.58 5.73 17.28
C MET A 118 6.12 5.26 17.35
N GLY A 119 5.86 4.00 17.00
CA GLY A 119 4.55 3.38 17.04
C GLY A 119 3.97 3.33 18.45
N VAL A 120 4.72 2.87 19.45
CA VAL A 120 4.25 2.82 20.85
C VAL A 120 3.93 4.22 21.36
N GLU A 121 4.73 5.23 21.04
CA GLU A 121 4.45 6.60 21.45
C GLU A 121 3.11 7.10 20.87
N ARG A 122 2.91 6.91 19.56
CA ARG A 122 1.68 7.29 18.87
C ARG A 122 0.48 6.45 19.32
N ALA A 123 0.66 5.16 19.58
CA ALA A 123 -0.39 4.27 20.06
C ALA A 123 -0.83 4.66 21.49
N ARG A 124 0.09 5.14 22.34
CA ARG A 124 -0.29 5.72 23.64
C ARG A 124 -1.14 6.98 23.46
N LEU A 125 -0.83 7.83 22.48
CA LEU A 125 -1.66 8.99 22.17
C LEU A 125 -3.04 8.55 21.68
N TRP A 126 -3.10 7.61 20.73
CA TRP A 126 -4.34 7.01 20.24
C TRP A 126 -5.21 6.49 21.39
N ARG A 127 -4.66 5.68 22.30
CA ARG A 127 -5.40 5.18 23.47
C ARG A 127 -5.90 6.28 24.40
N ARG A 128 -5.22 7.43 24.46
CA ARG A 128 -5.68 8.58 25.26
C ARG A 128 -6.77 9.39 24.59
N THR A 129 -6.73 9.54 23.26
CA THR A 129 -7.68 10.38 22.50
C THR A 129 -8.89 9.59 21.99
N HIS A 130 -8.76 8.27 21.82
CA HIS A 130 -9.78 7.34 21.33
C HIS A 130 -10.21 6.33 22.41
N ARG A 131 -10.45 6.82 23.64
CA ARG A 131 -10.77 5.96 24.81
C ARG A 131 -12.10 5.23 24.71
N ALA A 132 -13.04 5.80 23.97
CA ALA A 132 -14.38 5.26 23.85
C ALA A 132 -14.93 5.57 22.47
N LEU A 133 -15.66 4.61 21.92
CA LEU A 133 -16.41 4.78 20.70
C LEU A 133 -17.79 5.34 21.05
N THR A 134 -18.22 6.39 20.34
CA THR A 134 -19.50 7.03 20.62
C THR A 134 -20.67 6.13 20.20
N ALA A 135 -21.82 6.25 20.87
CA ALA A 135 -23.01 5.48 20.52
C ALA A 135 -23.55 5.83 19.12
N GLN A 136 -23.19 6.98 18.56
CA GLN A 136 -23.60 7.44 17.23
C GLN A 136 -22.50 7.26 16.18
N ALA A 137 -21.42 6.53 16.50
CA ALA A 137 -20.33 6.29 15.56
C ALA A 137 -20.86 5.66 14.26
N SER A 138 -20.41 6.24 13.14
CA SER A 138 -20.64 5.78 11.78
C SER A 138 -19.89 4.49 11.46
N ALA A 139 -20.23 3.84 10.34
CA ALA A 139 -19.52 2.66 9.86
C ALA A 139 -18.02 2.94 9.65
N ASP A 140 -17.68 4.06 9.02
CA ASP A 140 -16.28 4.49 8.79
C ASP A 140 -15.52 4.66 10.11
N GLU A 141 -16.13 5.31 11.12
CA GLU A 141 -15.52 5.47 12.45
C GLU A 141 -15.33 4.12 13.16
N VAL A 142 -16.25 3.17 13.00
CA VAL A 142 -16.08 1.81 13.56
C VAL A 142 -14.89 1.11 12.92
N VAL A 143 -14.76 1.19 11.59
CA VAL A 143 -13.65 0.60 10.85
C VAL A 143 -12.34 1.25 11.28
N ASP A 144 -12.26 2.58 11.31
CA ASP A 144 -11.06 3.32 11.73
C ASP A 144 -10.62 2.95 13.16
N PHE A 145 -11.58 2.84 14.09
CA PHE A 145 -11.31 2.37 15.46
C PHE A 145 -10.77 0.94 15.50
N ALA A 146 -11.28 0.05 14.64
CA ALA A 146 -10.79 -1.32 14.55
C ALA A 146 -9.34 -1.36 14.03
N PHE A 147 -9.03 -0.59 12.99
CA PHE A 147 -7.67 -0.50 12.43
C PHE A 147 -6.67 0.06 13.45
N GLY A 148 -6.98 1.22 14.03
CA GLY A 148 -6.08 1.85 15.01
C GLY A 148 -5.92 0.99 16.27
N SER A 149 -6.98 0.29 16.70
CA SER A 149 -6.88 -0.60 17.86
C SER A 149 -6.15 -1.91 17.58
N ASP A 150 -6.27 -2.51 16.39
CA ASP A 150 -5.47 -3.68 16.03
C ASP A 150 -3.98 -3.35 16.00
N ALA A 151 -3.62 -2.21 15.40
CA ALA A 151 -2.24 -1.74 15.37
C ALA A 151 -1.72 -1.42 16.77
N ALA A 152 -2.50 -0.73 17.60
CA ALA A 152 -2.12 -0.42 18.99
C ALA A 152 -1.97 -1.68 19.86
N ASP A 153 -2.85 -2.67 19.73
CA ASP A 153 -2.74 -3.99 20.37
C ASP A 153 -1.45 -4.69 19.92
N SER A 154 -1.16 -4.65 18.62
CA SER A 154 0.04 -5.25 18.01
C SER A 154 1.34 -4.55 18.45
N LEU A 155 1.25 -3.30 18.88
CA LEU A 155 2.33 -2.53 19.51
C LEU A 155 2.38 -2.73 21.04
N GLY A 156 1.58 -3.63 21.59
CA GLY A 156 1.61 -4.03 23.01
C GLY A 156 0.71 -3.21 23.93
N LEU A 157 -0.20 -2.40 23.41
CA LEU A 157 -1.13 -1.56 24.19
C LEU A 157 -2.56 -2.08 24.07
N ARG A 158 -2.80 -3.24 24.67
CA ARG A 158 -4.09 -3.95 24.61
C ARG A 158 -5.19 -3.18 25.34
N ASP A 159 -6.38 -3.15 24.74
CA ASP A 159 -7.59 -2.56 25.32
C ASP A 159 -8.85 -3.40 25.01
N ASP A 160 -9.11 -4.41 25.85
CA ASP A 160 -10.24 -5.33 25.65
C ASP A 160 -11.60 -4.64 25.85
N ALA A 161 -11.65 -3.56 26.64
CA ALA A 161 -12.87 -2.79 26.86
C ALA A 161 -13.29 -2.05 25.60
N LEU A 162 -12.34 -1.33 24.97
CA LEU A 162 -12.59 -0.65 23.70
C LEU A 162 -12.89 -1.66 22.59
N LYS A 163 -12.17 -2.79 22.53
CA LYS A 163 -12.49 -3.89 21.61
C LYS A 163 -13.93 -4.38 21.74
N GLY A 164 -14.43 -4.51 22.97
CA GLY A 164 -15.83 -4.85 23.23
C GLY A 164 -16.81 -3.78 22.71
N GLN A 165 -16.47 -2.50 22.83
CA GLN A 165 -17.28 -1.40 22.27
C GLN A 165 -17.32 -1.45 20.75
N ILE A 166 -16.16 -1.60 20.10
CA ILE A 166 -16.05 -1.69 18.63
C ILE A 166 -16.88 -2.87 18.12
N ARG A 167 -16.78 -4.04 18.76
CA ARG A 167 -17.57 -5.22 18.39
C ARG A 167 -19.08 -4.97 18.44
N ARG A 168 -19.58 -4.34 19.51
CA ARG A 168 -21.00 -3.99 19.64
C ARG A 168 -21.43 -2.92 18.64
N ALA A 169 -20.56 -1.96 18.33
CA ALA A 169 -20.87 -0.92 17.36
C ALA A 169 -20.92 -1.48 15.93
N ALA A 170 -20.00 -2.38 15.58
CA ALA A 170 -19.94 -3.04 14.27
C ALA A 170 -21.17 -3.88 13.97
N SER A 171 -21.77 -4.54 14.97
CA SER A 171 -22.97 -5.38 14.77
C SER A 171 -24.25 -4.61 14.42
N ARG A 172 -24.18 -3.27 14.36
CA ARG A 172 -25.31 -2.41 13.96
C ARG A 172 -25.34 -2.12 12.46
N PHE A 173 -24.26 -2.42 11.77
CA PHE A 173 -24.06 -2.14 10.35
C PHE A 173 -24.09 -3.45 9.58
N ASP A 174 -24.67 -3.42 8.38
CA ASP A 174 -24.62 -4.56 7.48
C ASP A 174 -23.30 -4.60 6.67
N ALA A 175 -23.15 -5.60 5.80
CA ALA A 175 -21.97 -5.70 4.95
C ALA A 175 -21.82 -4.52 3.98
N ARG A 176 -22.93 -3.97 3.46
CA ARG A 176 -22.89 -2.85 2.51
C ARG A 176 -22.52 -1.54 3.20
N ASP A 177 -22.93 -1.34 4.45
CA ASP A 177 -22.53 -0.19 5.26
C ASP A 177 -21.01 -0.16 5.48
N LEU A 178 -20.40 -1.32 5.75
CA LEU A 178 -18.98 -1.43 6.11
C LEU A 178 -18.04 -1.70 4.92
N LEU A 179 -18.54 -2.34 3.86
CA LEU A 179 -17.75 -2.86 2.73
C LEU A 179 -18.24 -2.34 1.38
N LEU A 180 -19.31 -1.54 1.33
CA LEU A 180 -19.96 -1.01 0.11
C LEU A 180 -20.66 -2.04 -0.79
N PHE A 181 -20.51 -3.33 -0.51
CA PHE A 181 -21.24 -4.43 -1.13
C PHE A 181 -21.38 -5.60 -0.16
N ASP A 182 -22.23 -6.58 -0.49
CA ASP A 182 -22.32 -7.81 0.29
C ASP A 182 -21.50 -8.94 -0.38
N PRO A 183 -20.26 -9.20 0.06
CA PRO A 183 -19.41 -10.21 -0.56
C PRO A 183 -19.95 -11.62 -0.38
N THR A 184 -20.93 -11.86 0.50
CA THR A 184 -21.57 -13.17 0.62
C THR A 184 -22.39 -13.49 -0.63
N ASN A 185 -23.03 -12.48 -1.22
CA ASN A 185 -24.12 -12.66 -2.17
C ASN A 185 -23.83 -12.07 -3.56
N GLU A 186 -22.92 -11.10 -3.70
CA GLU A 186 -22.63 -10.45 -4.98
C GLU A 186 -21.12 -10.27 -5.24
N PRO A 187 -20.69 -10.28 -6.52
CA PRO A 187 -19.32 -9.93 -6.88
C PRO A 187 -19.07 -8.43 -6.65
N PRO A 188 -17.80 -7.98 -6.66
CA PRO A 188 -17.45 -6.57 -6.48
C PRO A 188 -18.15 -5.68 -7.51
N PRO A 189 -18.90 -4.67 -7.06
CA PRO A 189 -19.68 -3.81 -7.95
C PRO A 189 -18.83 -2.73 -8.63
N ALA A 190 -19.36 -2.17 -9.72
CA ALA A 190 -18.81 -1.02 -10.43
C ALA A 190 -19.77 0.20 -10.44
N ASP A 191 -20.84 0.15 -9.65
CA ASP A 191 -21.89 1.19 -9.57
C ASP A 191 -21.88 1.91 -8.21
N VAL A 192 -20.79 1.81 -7.46
CA VAL A 192 -20.60 2.54 -6.20
C VAL A 192 -20.01 3.91 -6.53
N PRO A 193 -20.72 5.03 -6.24
CA PRO A 193 -20.19 6.36 -6.53
C PRO A 193 -19.09 6.74 -5.53
N GLU A 194 -18.08 7.45 -6.02
CA GLU A 194 -17.19 8.25 -5.18
C GLU A 194 -17.96 9.37 -4.47
N ALA A 195 -17.36 9.94 -3.42
CA ALA A 195 -17.86 11.20 -2.88
C ALA A 195 -17.82 12.28 -3.97
N CYS A 196 -18.84 13.13 -4.03
CA CYS A 196 -18.89 14.19 -5.03
C CYS A 196 -17.65 15.08 -4.94
N GLU A 197 -16.89 15.20 -6.03
CA GLU A 197 -15.63 15.95 -6.02
C GLU A 197 -15.81 17.42 -5.61
N PHE A 198 -16.97 18.01 -5.90
CA PHE A 198 -17.27 19.42 -5.67
C PHE A 198 -17.69 19.72 -4.22
N ASP A 199 -18.66 18.99 -3.69
CA ASP A 199 -19.26 19.29 -2.38
C ASP A 199 -19.01 18.21 -1.31
N LYS A 200 -18.27 17.15 -1.68
CA LYS A 200 -17.91 15.99 -0.85
C LYS A 200 -19.11 15.20 -0.32
N THR A 201 -20.30 15.43 -0.88
CA THR A 201 -21.51 14.68 -0.52
C THR A 201 -21.39 13.26 -1.05
N THR A 202 -21.73 12.31 -0.21
CA THR A 202 -21.87 10.91 -0.59
C THR A 202 -23.29 10.56 -0.96
N ASN A 203 -23.38 9.59 -1.86
CA ASN A 203 -24.59 9.22 -2.56
C ASN A 203 -24.82 7.73 -2.43
N ALA A 204 -26.08 7.30 -2.57
CA ALA A 204 -26.42 5.89 -2.58
C ALA A 204 -25.79 5.20 -3.81
N ARG A 205 -25.52 3.90 -3.67
CA ARG A 205 -25.10 3.05 -4.79
C ARG A 205 -26.07 3.18 -5.97
N GLY A 206 -25.53 3.18 -7.19
CA GLY A 206 -26.28 3.37 -8.44
C GLY A 206 -26.60 4.84 -8.77
N ALA A 207 -26.38 5.79 -7.85
CA ALA A 207 -26.60 7.21 -8.13
C ALA A 207 -25.55 7.73 -9.13
N LYS A 208 -26.01 8.25 -10.28
CA LYS A 208 -25.14 8.80 -11.34
C LYS A 208 -24.87 10.31 -11.19
N VAL A 209 -25.65 10.99 -10.35
CA VAL A 209 -25.55 12.43 -10.10
C VAL A 209 -25.60 12.72 -8.61
N CYS A 210 -24.90 13.75 -8.17
CA CYS A 210 -24.88 14.15 -6.77
C CYS A 210 -26.26 14.66 -6.35
N ARG A 211 -26.81 14.10 -5.28
CA ARG A 211 -28.11 14.50 -4.73
C ARG A 211 -28.18 15.95 -4.24
N ARG A 212 -27.02 16.60 -4.08
CA ARG A 212 -26.91 17.97 -3.55
C ARG A 212 -26.64 19.00 -4.66
N CYS A 213 -25.59 18.82 -5.45
CA CYS A 213 -25.21 19.79 -6.50
C CYS A 213 -25.62 19.38 -7.92
N GLY A 214 -26.20 18.19 -8.13
CA GLY A 214 -26.65 17.71 -9.44
C GLY A 214 -25.54 17.34 -10.43
N ARG A 215 -24.27 17.49 -10.06
CA ARG A 215 -23.13 17.16 -10.94
C ARG A 215 -22.99 15.64 -11.12
N PRO A 216 -22.50 15.17 -12.29
CA PRO A 216 -22.18 13.76 -12.50
C PRO A 216 -21.23 13.23 -11.44
N LEU A 217 -21.47 11.99 -11.00
CA LEU A 217 -20.60 11.28 -10.07
C LEU A 217 -19.65 10.36 -10.83
N LYS A 218 -18.43 10.28 -10.34
CA LYS A 218 -17.47 9.26 -10.75
C LYS A 218 -17.76 7.97 -9.98
N MET A 219 -17.66 6.84 -10.65
CA MET A 219 -17.83 5.52 -10.02
C MET A 219 -16.48 4.99 -9.58
N ARG A 220 -16.46 4.35 -8.41
CA ARG A 220 -15.36 3.52 -7.96
C ARG A 220 -15.24 2.32 -8.88
N THR A 221 -14.01 1.88 -9.13
CA THR A 221 -13.78 0.65 -9.90
C THR A 221 -14.11 -0.57 -9.05
N ARG A 222 -14.35 -1.71 -9.70
CA ARG A 222 -14.57 -2.98 -8.99
C ARG A 222 -13.36 -3.41 -8.14
N TYR A 223 -12.18 -3.00 -8.57
CA TYR A 223 -10.91 -3.24 -7.88
C TYR A 223 -10.87 -2.42 -6.59
N ASP A 224 -11.18 -1.13 -6.70
CA ASP A 224 -11.24 -0.18 -5.60
C ASP A 224 -12.18 -0.62 -4.48
N VAL A 225 -13.41 -0.98 -4.84
CA VAL A 225 -14.38 -1.51 -3.87
C VAL A 225 -13.91 -2.83 -3.25
N TRP A 226 -13.28 -3.71 -4.02
CA TRP A 226 -12.90 -5.04 -3.55
C TRP A 226 -11.69 -5.02 -2.62
N TYR A 227 -10.62 -4.31 -2.97
CA TYR A 227 -9.40 -4.33 -2.15
C TYR A 227 -9.63 -3.66 -0.80
N ASP A 228 -10.44 -2.60 -0.74
CA ASP A 228 -10.91 -2.00 0.52
C ASP A 228 -11.58 -3.03 1.42
N ALA A 229 -12.51 -3.81 0.86
CA ALA A 229 -13.22 -4.84 1.60
C ALA A 229 -12.26 -5.97 2.03
N LEU A 230 -11.27 -6.30 1.20
CA LEU A 230 -10.27 -7.31 1.51
C LEU A 230 -9.41 -6.89 2.71
N ILE A 231 -8.96 -5.64 2.75
CA ILE A 231 -8.17 -5.07 3.85
C ILE A 231 -9.04 -5.00 5.12
N THR A 232 -10.25 -4.45 4.99
CA THR A 232 -11.19 -4.26 6.10
C THR A 232 -11.52 -5.60 6.77
N THR A 233 -11.86 -6.61 5.99
CA THR A 233 -12.17 -7.95 6.54
C THR A 233 -10.94 -8.68 7.06
N TYR A 234 -9.75 -8.48 6.47
CA TYR A 234 -8.49 -8.99 7.03
C TYR A 234 -8.23 -8.42 8.43
N VAL A 235 -8.33 -7.10 8.60
CA VAL A 235 -8.15 -6.43 9.90
C VAL A 235 -9.22 -6.86 10.88
N GLY A 236 -10.48 -6.92 10.46
CA GLY A 236 -11.59 -7.38 11.29
C GLY A 236 -11.37 -8.79 11.84
N ASP A 237 -11.05 -9.76 10.97
CA ASP A 237 -10.82 -11.15 11.38
C ASP A 237 -9.59 -11.29 12.28
N ARG A 238 -8.50 -10.59 11.96
CA ARG A 238 -7.27 -10.55 12.77
C ARG A 238 -7.53 -9.95 14.16
N TYR A 239 -8.24 -8.84 14.21
CA TYR A 239 -8.59 -8.16 15.45
C TYR A 239 -9.70 -8.89 16.22
N GLY A 240 -10.45 -9.82 15.61
CA GLY A 240 -11.55 -10.53 16.25
C GLY A 240 -12.82 -9.67 16.39
N VAL A 241 -13.08 -8.83 15.39
CA VAL A 241 -14.29 -8.04 15.20
C VAL A 241 -14.80 -8.27 13.78
N ARG A 242 -16.03 -8.77 13.62
CA ARG A 242 -16.62 -8.95 12.30
C ARG A 242 -16.98 -7.58 11.71
N LEU A 243 -16.31 -7.19 10.62
CA LEU A 243 -16.58 -5.97 9.87
C LEU A 243 -17.34 -6.31 8.58
N GLY A 244 -18.64 -6.57 8.71
CA GLY A 244 -19.53 -6.90 7.59
C GLY A 244 -19.47 -8.37 7.16
N ALA A 245 -18.29 -8.89 6.82
CA ALA A 245 -18.09 -10.25 6.31
C ALA A 245 -16.74 -10.86 6.78
N THR A 246 -16.47 -12.14 6.47
CA THR A 246 -15.12 -12.70 6.67
C THR A 246 -14.17 -12.30 5.56
N TYR A 247 -12.87 -12.40 5.83
CA TYR A 247 -11.84 -12.34 4.80
C TYR A 247 -12.06 -13.36 3.68
N GLY A 248 -12.54 -14.57 4.02
CA GLY A 248 -12.86 -15.61 3.05
C GLY A 248 -14.00 -15.25 2.10
N ASP A 249 -15.04 -14.57 2.62
CA ASP A 249 -16.19 -14.12 1.82
C ASP A 249 -15.78 -13.11 0.75
N VAL A 250 -14.79 -12.26 1.04
CA VAL A 250 -14.25 -11.29 0.08
C VAL A 250 -13.24 -11.94 -0.87
N LEU A 251 -12.28 -12.72 -0.34
CA LEU A 251 -11.21 -13.33 -1.12
C LEU A 251 -11.75 -14.29 -2.20
N LYS A 252 -12.91 -14.92 -1.98
CA LYS A 252 -13.51 -15.84 -2.95
C LYS A 252 -13.78 -15.21 -4.31
N TRP A 253 -13.90 -13.88 -4.38
CA TRP A 253 -14.13 -13.13 -5.61
C TRP A 253 -12.85 -12.78 -6.39
N LEU A 254 -11.66 -13.14 -5.89
CA LEU A 254 -10.39 -12.95 -6.61
C LEU A 254 -10.42 -13.47 -8.07
N PRO A 255 -11.04 -14.64 -8.39
CA PRO A 255 -11.17 -15.08 -9.78
C PRO A 255 -11.97 -14.12 -10.68
N ALA A 256 -12.98 -13.41 -10.15
CA ALA A 256 -13.79 -12.47 -10.93
C ALA A 256 -13.04 -11.19 -11.32
N LEU A 257 -11.93 -10.90 -10.64
CA LEU A 257 -11.03 -9.79 -10.97
C LEU A 257 -9.99 -10.17 -12.03
N ARG A 258 -9.82 -11.45 -12.32
CA ARG A 258 -8.88 -11.94 -13.35
C ARG A 258 -9.60 -12.08 -14.71
N PRO A 259 -8.88 -11.96 -15.85
CA PRO A 259 -7.48 -11.54 -15.97
C PRO A 259 -7.30 -10.03 -15.76
N TYR A 260 -6.08 -9.64 -15.37
CA TYR A 260 -5.72 -8.25 -15.12
C TYR A 260 -5.26 -7.55 -16.39
N ARG A 261 -5.62 -6.27 -16.54
CA ARG A 261 -5.13 -5.41 -17.62
C ARG A 261 -4.01 -4.51 -17.09
N GLY A 262 -2.89 -4.44 -17.81
CA GLY A 262 -1.79 -3.52 -17.51
C GLY A 262 -2.14 -2.05 -17.80
N SER A 263 -1.14 -1.17 -17.79
CA SER A 263 -1.32 0.28 -18.03
C SER A 263 -1.93 0.60 -19.40
N GLN A 264 -1.60 -0.24 -20.40
CA GLN A 264 -1.92 0.01 -21.82
C GLN A 264 -1.44 1.40 -22.27
N GLY A 265 -0.25 1.81 -21.83
CA GLY A 265 0.31 3.14 -22.12
C GLY A 265 -0.52 4.27 -21.49
N GLY A 266 -1.07 4.04 -20.31
CA GLY A 266 -1.91 4.99 -19.57
C GLY A 266 -3.40 5.00 -19.98
N ALA A 267 -3.81 4.21 -20.97
CA ALA A 267 -5.20 4.16 -21.42
C ALA A 267 -6.14 3.40 -20.46
N ASN A 268 -5.60 2.55 -19.59
CA ASN A 268 -6.41 1.81 -18.63
C ASN A 268 -6.64 2.62 -17.34
N ALA A 269 -7.80 3.25 -17.23
CA ALA A 269 -8.17 4.03 -16.05
C ALA A 269 -8.27 3.20 -14.74
N GLU A 270 -8.42 1.87 -14.82
CA GLU A 270 -8.46 0.99 -13.64
C GLU A 270 -7.06 0.48 -13.24
N PHE A 271 -6.00 0.85 -13.96
CA PHE A 271 -4.67 0.27 -13.76
C PHE A 271 -4.17 0.48 -12.33
N TYR A 272 -4.33 1.69 -11.81
CA TYR A 272 -3.92 2.05 -10.45
C TYR A 272 -4.61 1.15 -9.40
N ASP A 273 -5.94 1.05 -9.44
CA ASP A 273 -6.71 0.21 -8.52
C ASP A 273 -6.43 -1.29 -8.72
N THR A 274 -6.10 -1.70 -9.94
CA THR A 274 -5.68 -3.08 -10.25
C THR A 274 -4.36 -3.41 -9.53
N VAL A 275 -3.39 -2.50 -9.57
CA VAL A 275 -2.12 -2.66 -8.84
C VAL A 275 -2.38 -2.80 -7.35
N TYR A 276 -3.13 -1.87 -6.77
CA TYR A 276 -3.47 -1.87 -5.35
C TYR A 276 -4.21 -3.14 -4.91
N SER A 277 -5.14 -3.62 -5.74
CA SER A 277 -5.84 -4.88 -5.47
C SER A 277 -4.89 -6.07 -5.39
N ILE A 278 -3.95 -6.15 -6.32
CA ILE A 278 -3.00 -7.25 -6.40
C ILE A 278 -2.00 -7.19 -5.26
N THR A 279 -1.48 -6.01 -4.93
CA THR A 279 -0.53 -5.87 -3.81
C THR A 279 -1.19 -6.18 -2.48
N HIS A 280 -2.46 -5.80 -2.29
CA HIS A 280 -3.20 -6.13 -1.07
C HIS A 280 -3.64 -7.60 -0.98
N VAL A 281 -3.75 -8.34 -2.09
CA VAL A 281 -3.78 -9.81 -2.05
C VAL A 281 -2.49 -10.34 -1.41
N VAL A 282 -1.34 -9.83 -1.84
CA VAL A 282 -0.03 -10.26 -1.31
C VAL A 282 0.09 -9.88 0.17
N TYR A 283 -0.22 -8.64 0.54
CA TYR A 283 -0.10 -8.16 1.93
C TYR A 283 -1.02 -8.91 2.89
N THR A 284 -2.29 -9.09 2.54
CA THR A 284 -3.23 -9.79 3.43
C THR A 284 -2.89 -11.27 3.56
N LEU A 285 -2.34 -11.91 2.53
CA LEU A 285 -1.88 -13.32 2.60
C LEU A 285 -0.55 -13.48 3.34
N ASN A 286 0.34 -12.48 3.27
CA ASN A 286 1.67 -12.52 3.88
C ASN A 286 1.73 -11.91 5.30
N GLU A 287 0.57 -11.52 5.83
CA GLU A 287 0.41 -10.85 7.13
C GLU A 287 1.19 -9.52 7.23
N TYR A 288 1.16 -8.75 6.13
CA TYR A 288 1.86 -7.47 5.95
C TYR A 288 3.35 -7.56 6.27
N GLY A 289 4.05 -8.45 5.59
CA GLY A 289 5.51 -8.55 5.64
C GLY A 289 6.06 -9.53 6.69
N GLN A 290 5.24 -10.40 7.29
CA GLN A 290 5.72 -11.38 8.27
C GLN A 290 6.08 -12.73 7.66
N TYR A 291 5.47 -13.10 6.53
CA TYR A 291 5.74 -14.37 5.85
C TYR A 291 6.15 -14.12 4.40
N ARG A 292 7.03 -14.97 3.87
CA ARG A 292 7.32 -14.97 2.43
C ARG A 292 6.30 -15.85 1.71
N LEU A 293 5.78 -15.44 0.58
CA LEU A 293 4.82 -16.25 -0.20
C LEU A 293 5.52 -16.96 -1.36
N PRO A 294 5.26 -18.25 -1.60
CA PRO A 294 5.66 -18.90 -2.84
C PRO A 294 4.90 -18.30 -4.04
N ALA A 295 5.60 -17.76 -5.03
CA ALA A 295 4.99 -17.18 -6.23
C ALA A 295 4.03 -18.14 -6.96
N ARG A 296 4.28 -19.46 -6.89
CA ARG A 296 3.40 -20.50 -7.46
C ARG A 296 1.97 -20.51 -6.89
N LEU A 297 1.73 -19.88 -5.74
CA LEU A 297 0.38 -19.76 -5.17
C LEU A 297 -0.41 -18.60 -5.81
N LEU A 298 0.29 -17.63 -6.40
CA LEU A 298 -0.23 -16.39 -6.98
C LEU A 298 0.42 -16.12 -8.35
N PRO A 299 0.35 -17.06 -9.30
CA PRO A 299 1.12 -16.94 -10.54
C PRO A 299 0.67 -15.75 -11.40
N ARG A 300 -0.63 -15.46 -11.45
CA ARG A 300 -1.19 -14.35 -12.25
C ARG A 300 -0.82 -12.99 -11.68
N GLU A 301 -0.86 -12.88 -10.35
CA GLU A 301 -0.45 -11.67 -9.64
C GLU A 301 1.05 -11.44 -9.80
N PHE A 302 1.87 -12.49 -9.63
CA PHE A 302 3.32 -12.39 -9.79
C PHE A 302 3.73 -11.94 -11.19
N GLU A 303 3.15 -12.54 -12.24
CA GLU A 303 3.44 -12.14 -13.63
C GLU A 303 2.95 -10.73 -13.93
N PHE A 304 1.78 -10.33 -13.44
CA PHE A 304 1.30 -8.96 -13.57
C PHE A 304 2.27 -7.95 -12.94
N LEU A 305 2.68 -8.18 -11.70
CA LEU A 305 3.59 -7.27 -10.98
C LEU A 305 4.93 -7.14 -11.70
N LYS A 306 5.49 -8.24 -12.20
CA LYS A 306 6.74 -8.23 -12.98
C LYS A 306 6.61 -7.48 -14.29
N ALA A 307 5.50 -7.68 -15.01
CA ALA A 307 5.28 -7.06 -16.31
C ALA A 307 5.11 -5.54 -16.21
N ASN A 308 4.61 -5.03 -15.08
CA ASN A 308 4.19 -3.62 -14.96
C ASN A 308 5.07 -2.75 -14.05
N LEU A 309 6.04 -3.30 -13.29
CA LEU A 309 6.91 -2.50 -12.40
C LEU A 309 7.60 -1.33 -13.11
N ARG A 310 8.00 -1.52 -14.37
CA ARG A 310 8.70 -0.47 -15.16
C ARG A 310 7.81 0.72 -15.49
N GLU A 311 6.49 0.53 -15.54
CA GLU A 311 5.54 1.63 -15.77
C GLU A 311 5.62 2.64 -14.63
N ALA A 312 5.64 2.18 -13.36
CA ALA A 312 5.80 3.06 -12.21
C ALA A 312 7.12 3.86 -12.22
N VAL A 313 8.21 3.26 -12.70
CA VAL A 313 9.49 3.96 -12.90
C VAL A 313 9.38 5.02 -14.01
N ALA A 314 8.70 4.71 -15.10
CA ALA A 314 8.52 5.61 -16.24
C ALA A 314 7.62 6.80 -15.90
N GLU A 315 6.57 6.59 -15.12
CA GLU A 315 5.63 7.63 -14.65
C GLU A 315 6.20 8.44 -13.48
N GLY A 316 7.28 7.95 -12.86
CA GLY A 316 7.86 8.55 -11.67
C GLY A 316 6.97 8.39 -10.43
N ASP A 317 6.11 7.38 -10.43
CA ASP A 317 5.20 7.06 -9.33
C ASP A 317 5.93 6.20 -8.28
N ALA A 318 6.46 6.88 -7.27
CA ALA A 318 7.16 6.23 -6.16
C ALA A 318 6.23 5.39 -5.27
N ASP A 319 4.93 5.68 -5.28
CA ASP A 319 3.93 4.98 -4.48
C ASP A 319 3.67 3.59 -5.09
N MET A 320 3.27 3.59 -6.36
CA MET A 320 3.05 2.37 -7.13
C MET A 320 4.33 1.53 -7.25
N LEU A 321 5.49 2.17 -7.39
CA LEU A 321 6.78 1.46 -7.39
C LEU A 321 7.03 0.76 -6.05
N GLY A 322 6.69 1.42 -4.94
CA GLY A 322 6.77 0.85 -3.59
C GLY A 322 5.94 -0.43 -3.48
N GLU A 323 4.67 -0.34 -3.90
CA GLU A 323 3.71 -1.44 -3.95
C GLU A 323 4.23 -2.65 -4.75
N PHE A 324 4.69 -2.41 -5.99
CA PHE A 324 5.26 -3.46 -6.84
C PHE A 324 6.47 -4.13 -6.19
N MET A 325 7.43 -3.33 -5.74
CA MET A 325 8.69 -3.85 -5.22
C MET A 325 8.49 -4.66 -3.96
N ASP A 326 7.67 -4.18 -3.02
CA ASP A 326 7.45 -4.87 -1.76
C ASP A 326 6.71 -6.20 -1.97
N SER A 327 5.69 -6.19 -2.81
CA SER A 327 4.94 -7.40 -3.20
C SER A 327 5.82 -8.42 -3.93
N LEU A 328 6.66 -7.98 -4.87
CA LEU A 328 7.58 -8.87 -5.58
C LEU A 328 8.65 -9.47 -4.66
N ARG A 329 9.14 -8.72 -3.67
CA ARG A 329 10.04 -9.25 -2.63
C ARG A 329 9.34 -10.29 -1.76
N ALA A 330 8.09 -10.04 -1.36
CA ALA A 330 7.28 -11.00 -0.64
C ALA A 330 7.04 -12.29 -1.44
N LEU A 331 6.91 -12.18 -2.77
CA LEU A 331 6.80 -13.31 -3.71
C LEU A 331 8.15 -13.93 -4.09
N GLY A 332 9.24 -13.34 -3.60
CA GLY A 332 10.56 -13.95 -3.57
C GLY A 332 11.60 -13.37 -4.50
N LEU A 333 11.35 -12.25 -5.17
CA LEU A 333 12.43 -11.50 -5.81
C LEU A 333 13.40 -10.92 -4.76
N THR A 334 14.65 -10.75 -5.16
CA THR A 334 15.73 -10.22 -4.31
C THR A 334 16.53 -9.18 -5.09
N ASP A 335 17.55 -8.60 -4.46
CA ASP A 335 18.48 -7.68 -5.13
C ASP A 335 19.33 -8.36 -6.21
N ALA A 336 19.17 -9.67 -6.44
CA ALA A 336 19.71 -10.35 -7.61
C ALA A 336 18.93 -10.03 -8.90
N ASP A 337 17.65 -9.68 -8.78
CA ASP A 337 16.76 -9.43 -9.92
C ASP A 337 16.94 -8.02 -10.49
N ALA A 338 17.02 -7.89 -11.81
CA ALA A 338 17.22 -6.62 -12.49
C ALA A 338 16.08 -5.62 -12.28
N LEU A 339 14.82 -6.09 -12.14
CA LEU A 339 13.67 -5.23 -11.86
C LEU A 339 13.78 -4.61 -10.47
N ILE A 340 14.15 -5.42 -9.46
CA ILE A 340 14.35 -4.95 -8.09
C ILE A 340 15.52 -3.96 -8.02
N ARG A 341 16.60 -4.19 -8.76
CA ARG A 341 17.74 -3.26 -8.84
C ARG A 341 17.32 -1.92 -9.44
N ALA A 342 16.59 -1.94 -10.57
CA ALA A 342 16.12 -0.72 -11.24
C ALA A 342 15.24 0.12 -10.32
N GLY A 343 14.25 -0.49 -9.66
CA GLY A 343 13.41 0.22 -8.68
C GLY A 343 14.20 0.73 -7.47
N THR A 344 15.16 -0.05 -6.97
CA THR A 344 16.04 0.37 -5.86
C THR A 344 16.89 1.58 -6.25
N GLU A 345 17.49 1.59 -7.44
CA GLU A 345 18.26 2.72 -7.94
C GLU A 345 17.38 3.95 -8.13
N TYR A 346 16.17 3.78 -8.68
CA TYR A 346 15.20 4.86 -8.81
C TYR A 346 14.88 5.49 -7.45
N LEU A 347 14.45 4.68 -6.46
CA LEU A 347 14.07 5.20 -5.15
C LEU A 347 15.24 5.90 -4.44
N LEU A 348 16.46 5.35 -4.51
CA LEU A 348 17.62 5.98 -3.89
C LEU A 348 18.04 7.29 -4.58
N ALA A 349 17.84 7.40 -5.90
CA ALA A 349 18.13 8.61 -6.65
C ALA A 349 17.09 9.72 -6.44
N HIS A 350 15.84 9.38 -6.15
CA HIS A 350 14.70 10.33 -6.13
C HIS A 350 14.13 10.61 -4.74
N GLN A 351 14.83 10.25 -3.65
CA GLN A 351 14.40 10.64 -2.31
C GLN A 351 14.59 12.15 -2.10
N ASN A 352 13.53 12.85 -1.71
CA ASN A 352 13.56 14.28 -1.43
C ASN A 352 14.49 14.64 -0.26
N ALA A 353 14.88 15.91 -0.14
CA ALA A 353 15.79 16.42 0.89
C ALA A 353 15.24 16.28 2.33
N ASP A 354 13.91 16.24 2.50
CA ASP A 354 13.25 16.00 3.79
C ASP A 354 13.10 14.52 4.14
N GLY A 355 13.45 13.60 3.22
CA GLY A 355 13.37 12.16 3.40
C GLY A 355 12.12 11.51 2.80
N ARG A 356 11.18 12.26 2.24
CA ARG A 356 9.99 11.70 1.61
C ARG A 356 10.26 11.17 0.19
N TRP A 357 9.35 10.35 -0.31
CA TRP A 357 9.20 10.03 -1.73
C TRP A 357 7.88 10.62 -2.28
N GLY A 358 7.78 10.76 -3.60
CA GLY A 358 6.64 11.39 -4.28
C GLY A 358 6.80 12.89 -4.52
N ASP A 359 5.71 13.56 -4.92
CA ASP A 359 5.72 14.98 -5.29
C ASP A 359 6.06 15.88 -4.08
N ALA A 360 7.09 16.70 -4.24
CA ALA A 360 7.51 17.68 -3.26
C ALA A 360 6.45 18.77 -3.01
N ARG A 361 5.55 19.02 -3.97
CA ARG A 361 4.52 20.07 -3.95
C ARG A 361 3.17 19.59 -3.44
N GLU A 362 3.02 18.29 -3.21
CA GLU A 362 1.79 17.71 -2.69
C GLU A 362 1.40 18.32 -1.34
N ARG A 363 0.12 18.69 -1.21
CA ARG A 363 -0.45 19.33 -0.02
C ARG A 363 -1.11 18.32 0.90
N ASP A 364 -1.77 17.30 0.35
CA ASP A 364 -2.32 16.22 1.16
C ASP A 364 -1.16 15.51 1.87
N VAL A 365 -1.28 15.36 3.19
CA VAL A 365 -0.25 14.65 3.95
C VAL A 365 -0.25 13.16 3.60
N TYR A 366 -1.42 12.59 3.28
CA TYR A 366 -1.56 11.18 2.89
C TYR A 366 -0.71 10.86 1.66
N LEU A 367 -0.89 11.66 0.61
CA LEU A 367 -0.14 11.57 -0.64
C LEU A 367 1.36 11.94 -0.50
N ARG A 368 1.82 12.31 0.70
CA ARG A 368 3.25 12.49 1.00
C ARG A 368 3.82 11.35 1.84
N TYR A 369 3.13 10.95 2.90
CA TYR A 369 3.65 9.92 3.80
C TYR A 369 3.42 8.51 3.24
N HIS A 370 2.34 8.26 2.50
CA HIS A 370 2.03 6.93 1.95
C HIS A 370 3.07 6.47 0.90
N PRO A 371 3.43 7.29 -0.11
CA PRO A 371 4.54 6.92 -1.01
C PRO A 371 5.87 6.77 -0.27
N THR A 372 6.04 7.51 0.83
CA THR A 372 7.23 7.39 1.68
C THR A 372 7.25 6.06 2.44
N TRP A 373 6.10 5.58 2.89
CA TRP A 373 5.96 4.26 3.50
C TRP A 373 6.25 3.17 2.46
N GLY A 374 5.67 3.25 1.27
CA GLY A 374 5.98 2.36 0.14
C GLY A 374 7.49 2.32 -0.16
N GLY A 375 8.15 3.47 -0.22
CA GLY A 375 9.61 3.56 -0.40
C GLY A 375 10.41 2.92 0.75
N VAL A 376 9.97 3.10 2.00
CA VAL A 376 10.57 2.44 3.18
C VAL A 376 10.43 0.92 3.10
N ALA A 377 9.26 0.41 2.74
CA ALA A 377 8.97 -1.02 2.62
C ALA A 377 9.78 -1.65 1.47
N ALA A 378 9.70 -1.07 0.27
CA ALA A 378 10.39 -1.53 -0.93
C ALA A 378 11.92 -1.57 -0.80
N LEU A 379 12.50 -0.60 -0.06
CA LEU A 379 13.92 -0.58 0.25
C LEU A 379 14.28 -1.43 1.47
N SER A 380 13.35 -1.95 2.25
CA SER A 380 13.67 -2.80 3.38
C SER A 380 13.99 -4.23 2.97
N ASN A 381 14.69 -4.94 3.86
CA ASN A 381 14.81 -6.39 3.82
C ASN A 381 14.03 -6.95 5.01
N TYR A 382 13.39 -8.10 4.86
CA TYR A 382 12.48 -8.65 5.88
C TYR A 382 13.10 -9.79 6.68
N ALA A 383 12.70 -9.88 7.95
CA ALA A 383 12.96 -11.03 8.82
C ALA A 383 11.73 -11.96 8.79
N TRP A 384 11.54 -12.64 7.65
CA TRP A 384 10.43 -13.57 7.44
C TRP A 384 10.36 -14.61 8.57
N ARG A 385 9.17 -14.79 9.16
CA ARG A 385 8.89 -15.80 10.20
C ARG A 385 8.76 -17.21 9.62
N GLY A 386 8.47 -17.30 8.32
CA GLY A 386 8.26 -18.56 7.63
C GLY A 386 7.87 -18.33 6.17
N THR A 387 7.42 -19.40 5.53
CA THR A 387 6.98 -19.40 4.13
C THR A 387 5.54 -19.88 4.01
N GLY A 388 4.76 -19.20 3.18
CA GLY A 388 3.35 -19.48 2.91
C GLY A 388 2.38 -18.69 3.79
N PRO A 389 1.11 -18.60 3.38
CA PRO A 389 0.07 -17.98 4.19
C PRO A 389 -0.33 -18.92 5.34
N SER A 390 -1.15 -18.44 6.27
CA SER A 390 -1.71 -19.29 7.34
C SER A 390 -2.47 -20.49 6.78
N PRO A 391 -2.58 -21.64 7.50
CA PRO A 391 -3.25 -22.83 6.98
C PRO A 391 -4.68 -22.59 6.48
N ALA A 392 -5.43 -21.70 7.13
CA ALA A 392 -6.78 -21.33 6.70
C ALA A 392 -6.76 -20.59 5.35
N LYS A 393 -5.90 -19.58 5.20
CA LYS A 393 -5.73 -18.82 3.96
C LYS A 393 -5.18 -19.67 2.82
N LEU A 394 -4.27 -20.61 3.12
CA LEU A 394 -3.74 -21.55 2.14
C LEU A 394 -4.85 -22.43 1.55
N ARG A 395 -5.73 -22.99 2.40
CA ARG A 395 -6.86 -23.82 1.93
C ARG A 395 -7.79 -23.04 1.02
N LEU A 396 -8.12 -21.79 1.39
CA LEU A 396 -8.93 -20.90 0.55
C LEU A 396 -8.27 -20.69 -0.82
N LEU A 397 -6.99 -20.32 -0.84
CA LEU A 397 -6.29 -20.03 -2.08
C LEU A 397 -6.14 -21.27 -3.00
N LEU A 398 -5.89 -22.45 -2.42
CA LEU A 398 -5.84 -23.70 -3.18
C LEU A 398 -7.21 -24.05 -3.79
N ALA A 399 -8.29 -23.86 -3.05
CA ALA A 399 -9.65 -24.08 -3.57
C ALA A 399 -9.96 -23.14 -4.74
N LEU A 400 -9.57 -21.86 -4.64
CA LEU A 400 -9.76 -20.88 -5.72
C LEU A 400 -8.96 -21.22 -6.98
N ASN A 401 -7.71 -21.66 -6.81
CA ASN A 401 -6.86 -22.07 -7.93
C ASN A 401 -7.39 -23.34 -8.62
N GLN A 402 -7.92 -24.30 -7.87
CA GLN A 402 -8.56 -25.50 -8.44
C GLN A 402 -9.85 -25.17 -9.19
N ALA A 403 -10.70 -24.29 -8.63
CA ALA A 403 -11.92 -23.84 -9.30
C ALA A 403 -11.61 -23.08 -10.60
N SER A 404 -10.59 -22.21 -10.59
CA SER A 404 -10.15 -21.48 -11.78
C SER A 404 -9.65 -22.43 -12.87
N ALA A 405 -8.84 -23.43 -12.51
CA ALA A 405 -8.34 -24.41 -13.47
C ALA A 405 -9.46 -25.22 -14.13
N ARG A 406 -10.53 -25.56 -13.40
CA ARG A 406 -11.69 -26.28 -13.95
C ARG A 406 -12.55 -25.45 -14.89
N ALA A 407 -12.53 -24.12 -14.78
CA ALA A 407 -13.31 -23.24 -15.65
C ALA A 407 -12.59 -22.92 -16.98
N GLU A 408 -11.31 -23.26 -17.09
CA GLU A 408 -10.46 -23.04 -18.28
C GLU A 408 -10.41 -24.27 -19.22
N TYR A 409 -11.00 -25.39 -18.80
CA TYR A 409 -11.25 -26.59 -19.61
C TYR A 409 -12.76 -26.75 -19.83
#